data_AF-A0A838EVN8-F1
#
_entry.id   AF-A0A838EVN8-F1
#
_cell.length_a   1.000
_cell.length_b   1.000
_cell.length_c   1.000
_cell.angle_alpha   90.00
_cell.angle_beta   90.00
_cell.angle_gamma   90.00
#
_symmetry.space_group_name_H-M   'P 1'
#
loop_
_entity.id
_entity.type
_entity.pdbx_description
1 polymer ?
#
loop_
_entity_poly.entity_id
_entity_poly.type
_entity_poly.pdbx_seq_one_letter_code
_entity_poly.pdbx_strand_id
1 'polypeptide(L)'
;MKFVKMLSFALITLMMSSFALAGVNLKNGNFYISYTDIVVPGGGKKLEITRTYNSKATEIGWFGFGWGSEFESRLEVSADGSVIVHEHGIGAKTRFTPKTAIDPIVTSTKIVTEMKKKTALSEKAASELIQKLAANAELRHTYAMNFGIQATVAPGSVLYSHDLGPQTLNVTKEGYRRDHSDGRQDFYNSAGQMVKIADKSGYFVGFTYKNGQLESLKDSQAKQIFFSWYPDGLVKEIWSSGEKKATYKYQDEDLVSSKDVGDNTYDYVFDKSHNLTEIRYADKTKLSISYDPQTFFVSEVGDRNGENTKYKYGANPKNPEDHYWTIVTKPGFDGKPVANRYEYEIKTKPDGAQYTYRILTEINGIKTDTIYNDNSLPVKIARGNHVTNFEYNQNGLLSKKNSTKGDFVNIEYDDVLNKIKKVVNNEGTTQFEYDPKGNLVKASNNAGKIVFLIYDSKGKISKMVDQESATQKRVLAFKYNALGKPVEIEMEKIGKINVAYDNYGEIKKVESSAGHKMALQVTQAFQNLLSIVKPAGVNLNI
;
A
#
# COMPACT_ATOMS: atom_id res chain seq x y z
N MET A 1 45.06 47.02 -11.90
CA MET A 1 43.64 47.36 -11.67
C MET A 1 42.92 46.03 -11.39
N LYS A 2 42.82 45.60 -10.13
CA LYS A 2 41.57 45.60 -9.32
C LYS A 2 40.44 44.84 -10.05
N PHE A 3 39.89 43.70 -9.62
CA PHE A 3 39.38 43.33 -8.30
C PHE A 3 39.18 41.79 -8.15
N VAL A 4 39.33 41.32 -6.92
CA VAL A 4 38.96 40.01 -6.35
C VAL A 4 37.44 39.84 -6.29
N LYS A 5 36.93 38.61 -6.45
CA LYS A 5 35.86 38.06 -5.58
C LYS A 5 35.77 36.53 -5.63
N MET A 6 36.05 35.94 -4.46
CA MET A 6 35.60 34.63 -4.02
C MET A 6 34.12 34.40 -4.34
N LEU A 7 33.79 33.27 -4.96
CA LEU A 7 32.46 32.70 -4.81
C LEU A 7 32.55 31.51 -3.85
N SER A 8 32.10 31.78 -2.63
CA SER A 8 31.78 30.78 -1.62
C SER A 8 30.79 29.79 -2.20
N PHE A 9 31.16 28.52 -2.34
CA PHE A 9 30.17 27.46 -2.55
C PHE A 9 29.43 27.28 -1.24
N ALA A 10 28.27 27.93 -1.14
CA ALA A 10 27.30 27.66 -0.09
C ALA A 10 26.90 26.18 -0.20
N LEU A 11 27.24 25.42 0.84
CA LEU A 11 26.68 24.10 1.08
C LEU A 11 25.17 24.28 1.24
N ILE A 12 24.40 24.03 0.19
CA ILE A 12 22.95 23.94 0.28
C ILE A 12 22.69 22.68 1.11
N THR A 13 22.57 22.85 2.42
CA THR A 13 21.84 21.91 3.27
C THR A 13 20.44 21.83 2.71
N LEU A 14 20.17 20.76 1.97
CA LEU A 14 18.83 20.37 1.57
C LEU A 14 18.08 20.10 2.87
N MET A 15 17.40 21.11 3.41
CA MET A 15 16.36 20.88 4.41
C MET A 15 15.35 19.97 3.73
N MET A 16 15.34 18.71 4.13
CA MET A 16 14.27 17.79 3.75
C MET A 16 13.00 18.36 4.35
N SER A 17 12.23 19.09 3.53
CA SER A 17 10.85 19.41 3.86
C SER A 17 10.14 18.07 4.04
N SER A 18 9.80 17.73 5.28
CA SER A 18 8.94 16.59 5.58
C SER A 18 7.67 16.73 4.75
N PHE A 19 7.46 15.85 3.78
CA PHE A 19 6.18 15.78 3.06
C PHE A 19 5.16 15.19 4.02
N ALA A 20 4.38 16.03 4.69
CA ALA A 20 3.18 15.55 5.37
C ALA A 20 2.14 15.20 4.31
N LEU A 21 1.72 13.93 4.27
CA LEU A 21 0.59 13.49 3.45
C LEU A 21 -0.65 13.50 4.33
N ALA A 22 -1.64 14.36 4.01
CA ALA A 22 -2.88 14.48 4.76
C ALA A 22 -4.11 14.30 3.87
N GLY A 23 -5.20 13.77 4.42
CA GLY A 23 -6.44 13.60 3.68
C GLY A 23 -7.63 13.22 4.54
N VAL A 24 -8.82 13.26 3.94
CA VAL A 24 -10.06 12.78 4.54
C VAL A 24 -10.60 11.63 3.69
N ASN A 25 -10.84 10.49 4.32
CA ASN A 25 -11.55 9.39 3.68
C ASN A 25 -13.04 9.74 3.56
N LEU A 26 -13.48 9.97 2.33
CA LEU A 26 -14.84 10.43 2.03
C LEU A 26 -15.91 9.37 2.30
N LYS A 27 -15.53 8.10 2.49
CA LYS A 27 -16.47 7.02 2.84
C LYS A 27 -16.88 7.07 4.31
N ASN A 28 -16.00 7.47 5.21
CA ASN A 28 -16.23 7.35 6.67
C ASN A 28 -15.76 8.56 7.50
N GLY A 29 -15.42 9.67 6.84
CA GLY A 29 -15.02 10.91 7.49
C GLY A 29 -13.71 10.86 8.27
N ASN A 30 -12.89 9.83 8.06
CA ASN A 30 -11.60 9.67 8.73
C ASN A 30 -10.57 10.69 8.21
N PHE A 31 -10.03 11.53 9.09
CA PHE A 31 -8.84 12.33 8.79
C PHE A 31 -7.57 11.55 9.10
N TYR A 32 -6.60 11.61 8.19
CA TYR A 32 -5.27 11.07 8.42
C TYR A 32 -4.19 12.06 8.03
N ILE A 33 -3.06 12.00 8.73
CA ILE A 33 -1.85 12.77 8.40
C ILE A 33 -0.60 12.01 8.83
N SER A 34 0.45 12.02 8.01
CA SER A 34 1.69 11.27 8.25
C SER A 34 2.91 12.17 8.40
N TYR A 35 3.85 11.77 9.26
CA TYR A 35 5.14 12.43 9.50
C TYR A 35 6.27 11.41 9.56
N THR A 36 7.34 11.64 8.82
CA THR A 36 8.56 10.83 8.90
C THR A 36 9.44 11.38 10.02
N ASP A 37 9.64 10.60 11.07
CA ASP A 37 10.37 11.02 12.27
C ASP A 37 11.87 10.73 12.19
N ILE A 38 12.26 9.68 11.45
CA ILE A 38 13.65 9.32 11.23
C ILE A 38 13.82 8.62 9.89
N VAL A 39 14.87 8.97 9.16
CA VAL A 39 15.41 8.21 8.02
C VAL A 39 16.86 7.88 8.34
N VAL A 40 17.21 6.60 8.44
CA VAL A 40 18.57 6.19 8.77
C VAL A 40 19.48 6.44 7.56
N PRO A 41 20.55 7.24 7.70
CA PRO A 41 21.47 7.53 6.61
C PRO A 41 22.17 6.26 6.11
N GLY A 42 22.47 6.21 4.81
CA GLY A 42 23.23 5.13 4.18
C GLY A 42 22.81 4.91 2.72
N GLY A 43 23.67 4.22 1.95
CA GLY A 43 23.31 3.78 0.60
C GLY A 43 22.20 2.73 0.62
N GLY A 44 21.61 2.46 -0.55
CA GLY A 44 20.59 1.40 -0.72
C GLY A 44 19.16 1.83 -0.36
N LYS A 45 18.33 0.89 0.10
CA LYS A 45 16.93 1.15 0.48
C LYS A 45 16.85 1.88 1.81
N LYS A 46 15.85 2.73 2.01
CA LYS A 46 15.68 3.50 3.25
C LYS A 46 15.15 2.62 4.39
N LEU A 47 15.70 2.82 5.58
CA LEU A 47 15.09 2.40 6.85
C LEU A 47 14.58 3.67 7.52
N GLU A 48 13.26 3.81 7.67
CA GLU A 48 12.63 5.02 8.18
C GLU A 48 11.45 4.69 9.09
N ILE A 49 11.11 5.59 10.01
CA ILE A 49 9.89 5.53 10.81
C ILE A 49 9.00 6.67 10.37
N THR A 50 7.81 6.31 9.90
CA THR A 50 6.72 7.25 9.67
C THR A 50 5.58 6.90 10.61
N ARG A 51 5.09 7.92 11.31
CA ARG A 51 3.86 7.85 12.10
C ARG A 51 2.71 8.49 11.33
N THR A 52 1.52 7.97 11.53
CA THR A 52 0.29 8.41 10.87
C THR A 52 -0.79 8.56 11.92
N TYR A 53 -1.46 9.71 11.94
CA TYR A 53 -2.68 9.91 12.70
C TYR A 53 -3.88 9.40 11.91
N ASN A 54 -4.90 8.89 12.62
CA ASN A 54 -6.17 8.43 12.08
C ASN A 54 -7.28 8.80 13.07
N SER A 55 -8.18 9.70 12.69
CA SER A 55 -9.24 10.20 13.57
C SER A 55 -10.36 9.18 13.86
N LYS A 56 -10.35 8.02 13.19
CA LYS A 56 -11.28 6.91 13.44
C LYS A 56 -10.62 5.72 14.14
N ALA A 57 -9.32 5.80 14.42
CA ALA A 57 -8.66 4.78 15.21
C ALA A 57 -9.22 4.79 16.64
N THR A 58 -9.49 3.58 17.16
CA THR A 58 -9.97 3.35 18.53
C THR A 58 -8.90 2.70 19.40
N GLU A 59 -7.66 2.64 18.89
CA GLU A 59 -6.53 1.98 19.52
C GLU A 59 -5.45 3.01 19.84
N ILE A 60 -4.66 2.70 20.87
CA ILE A 60 -3.48 3.46 21.26
C ILE A 60 -2.27 2.78 20.64
N GLY A 61 -1.66 3.41 19.63
CA GLY A 61 -0.39 2.94 19.07
C GLY A 61 0.80 3.45 19.88
N TRP A 62 2.01 3.16 19.41
CA TRP A 62 3.26 3.59 20.04
C TRP A 62 3.32 5.10 20.26
N PHE A 63 2.70 5.86 19.36
CA PHE A 63 2.70 7.30 19.35
C PHE A 63 1.48 7.93 20.02
N GLY A 64 0.69 7.17 20.77
CA GLY A 64 -0.50 7.66 21.48
C GLY A 64 -1.82 7.40 20.75
N PHE A 65 -2.91 7.84 21.36
CA PHE A 65 -4.26 7.64 20.83
C PHE A 65 -4.39 8.17 19.41
N GLY A 66 -4.86 7.31 18.51
CA GLY A 66 -5.06 7.67 17.11
C GLY A 66 -3.79 7.73 16.25
N TRP A 67 -2.60 7.50 16.81
CA TRP A 67 -1.35 7.49 16.08
C TRP A 67 -0.75 6.09 15.98
N GLY A 68 -0.14 5.77 14.85
CA GLY A 68 0.63 4.54 14.70
C GLY A 68 1.55 4.54 13.47
N SER A 69 2.33 3.48 13.32
CA SER A 69 3.37 3.31 12.31
C SER A 69 3.26 1.97 11.60
N GLU A 70 3.88 1.84 10.42
CA GLU A 70 3.75 0.62 9.63
C GLU A 70 4.29 -0.65 10.33
N PHE A 71 5.17 -0.47 11.30
CA PHE A 71 5.77 -1.53 12.09
C PHE A 71 4.91 -1.97 13.28
N GLU A 72 3.73 -1.39 13.45
CA GLU A 72 2.79 -1.73 14.51
C GLU A 72 1.74 -2.76 14.07
N SER A 73 1.81 -3.25 12.84
CA SER A 73 0.82 -4.24 12.43
C SER A 73 0.95 -5.52 13.26
N ARG A 74 -0.18 -6.06 13.68
CA ARG A 74 -0.31 -7.30 14.43
C ARG A 74 -1.45 -8.13 13.87
N LEU A 75 -1.57 -9.38 14.28
CA LEU A 75 -2.69 -10.20 13.87
C LEU A 75 -3.35 -10.94 15.02
N GLU A 76 -4.61 -11.28 14.81
CA GLU A 76 -5.45 -12.02 15.75
C GLU A 76 -6.25 -13.09 15.00
N VAL A 77 -6.36 -14.27 15.59
CA VAL A 77 -7.16 -15.37 15.04
C VAL A 77 -8.60 -15.24 15.55
N SER A 78 -9.55 -15.13 14.63
CA SER A 78 -10.98 -15.08 14.92
C SER A 78 -11.55 -16.47 15.26
N ALA A 79 -12.72 -16.51 15.89
CA ALA A 79 -13.41 -17.75 16.27
C ALA A 79 -13.88 -18.61 15.07
N ASP A 80 -13.97 -18.03 13.88
CA ASP A 80 -14.35 -18.71 12.64
C ASP A 80 -13.14 -19.17 11.80
N GLY A 81 -11.92 -19.12 12.35
CA GLY A 81 -10.70 -19.52 11.64
C GLY A 81 -10.19 -18.47 10.65
N SER A 82 -10.84 -17.31 10.55
CA SER A 82 -10.28 -16.15 9.86
C SER A 82 -9.13 -15.55 10.68
N VAL A 83 -8.22 -14.83 10.03
CA VAL A 83 -7.20 -14.04 10.70
C VAL A 83 -7.39 -12.57 10.35
N ILE A 84 -7.37 -11.71 11.36
CA ILE A 84 -7.48 -10.27 11.21
C ILE A 84 -6.10 -9.67 11.40
N VAL A 85 -5.59 -8.99 10.39
CA VAL A 85 -4.39 -8.17 10.51
C VAL A 85 -4.83 -6.76 10.85
N HIS A 86 -4.45 -6.28 12.02
CA HIS A 86 -4.59 -4.88 12.42
C HIS A 86 -3.41 -4.12 11.83
N GLU A 87 -3.70 -3.16 10.96
CA GLU A 87 -2.71 -2.44 10.17
C GLU A 87 -2.20 -1.20 10.93
N HIS A 88 -0.88 -1.10 11.02
CA HIS A 88 -0.15 0.12 11.37
C HIS A 88 -0.55 0.78 12.71
N GLY A 89 -1.14 0.03 13.64
CA GLY A 89 -1.59 0.55 14.95
C GLY A 89 -2.75 1.55 14.91
N ILE A 90 -3.35 1.81 13.73
CA ILE A 90 -4.33 2.88 13.52
C ILE A 90 -5.71 2.38 13.08
N GLY A 91 -6.06 1.16 13.47
CA GLY A 91 -7.42 0.62 13.39
C GLY A 91 -7.91 0.18 12.01
N ALA A 92 -7.11 0.34 10.94
CA ALA A 92 -7.40 -0.34 9.68
C ALA A 92 -7.21 -1.86 9.86
N LYS A 93 -8.10 -2.66 9.26
CA LYS A 93 -8.06 -4.12 9.41
C LYS A 93 -8.17 -4.79 8.05
N THR A 94 -7.36 -5.84 7.86
CA THR A 94 -7.44 -6.72 6.70
C THR A 94 -7.88 -8.10 7.16
N ARG A 95 -8.97 -8.61 6.60
CA ARG A 95 -9.51 -9.92 6.96
C ARG A 95 -9.04 -10.98 5.97
N PHE A 96 -8.40 -12.03 6.50
CA PHE A 96 -8.01 -13.22 5.76
C PHE A 96 -8.92 -14.39 6.11
N THR A 97 -9.57 -14.97 5.11
CA THR A 97 -10.52 -16.09 5.30
C THR A 97 -9.98 -17.39 4.71
N PRO A 98 -10.35 -18.56 5.26
CA PRO A 98 -10.06 -19.84 4.64
C PRO A 98 -10.81 -19.96 3.31
N LYS A 99 -10.29 -20.82 2.41
CA LYS A 99 -10.94 -21.10 1.12
C LYS A 99 -12.31 -21.78 1.29
N THR A 100 -12.47 -22.55 2.36
CA THR A 100 -13.74 -23.17 2.73
C THR A 100 -14.71 -22.11 3.21
N ALA A 101 -15.97 -22.21 2.79
CA ALA A 101 -17.02 -21.31 3.23
C ALA A 101 -17.14 -21.32 4.76
N ILE A 102 -17.27 -20.13 5.35
CA ILE A 102 -17.56 -19.94 6.78
C ILE A 102 -19.07 -20.02 6.96
N ASP A 103 -19.51 -20.83 7.93
CA ASP A 103 -20.87 -20.73 8.47
C ASP A 103 -20.85 -19.75 9.66
N PRO A 104 -21.36 -18.52 9.48
CA PRO A 104 -21.30 -17.51 10.52
C PRO A 104 -22.27 -17.81 11.67
N ILE A 105 -23.31 -18.63 11.47
CA ILE A 105 -24.29 -18.99 12.51
C ILE A 105 -23.66 -19.92 13.55
N VAL A 106 -22.88 -20.91 13.10
CA VAL A 106 -22.17 -21.84 13.99
C VAL A 106 -21.24 -21.07 14.95
N THR A 107 -20.43 -20.17 14.39
CA THR A 107 -19.48 -19.38 15.18
C THR A 107 -20.20 -18.42 16.13
N SER A 108 -21.24 -17.74 15.64
CA SER A 108 -22.06 -16.83 16.45
C SER A 108 -22.74 -17.55 17.61
N THR A 109 -23.24 -18.76 17.39
CA THR A 109 -23.84 -19.59 18.44
C THR A 109 -22.82 -19.98 19.51
N LYS A 110 -21.59 -20.34 19.11
CA LYS A 110 -20.48 -20.60 20.04
C LYS A 110 -20.19 -19.38 20.91
N ILE A 111 -20.09 -18.20 20.30
CA ILE A 111 -19.82 -16.94 21.01
C ILE A 111 -20.92 -16.65 22.04
N VAL A 112 -22.19 -16.73 21.63
CA VAL A 112 -23.31 -16.45 22.53
C VAL A 112 -23.41 -17.49 23.65
N THR A 113 -23.07 -18.75 23.38
CA THR A 113 -23.03 -19.80 24.41
C THR A 113 -21.99 -19.50 25.49
N GLU A 114 -20.77 -19.10 25.11
CA GLU A 114 -19.74 -18.70 26.07
C GLU A 114 -20.14 -17.41 26.82
N MET A 115 -20.76 -16.46 26.14
CA MET A 115 -21.26 -15.23 26.77
C MET A 115 -22.31 -15.51 27.85
N LYS A 116 -23.22 -16.46 27.61
CA LYS A 116 -24.25 -16.89 28.58
C LYS A 116 -23.67 -17.49 29.87
N LYS A 117 -22.41 -17.96 29.85
CA LYS A 117 -21.73 -18.43 31.08
C LYS A 117 -21.33 -17.27 32.00
N LYS A 118 -21.18 -16.06 31.46
CA LYS A 118 -20.71 -14.87 32.18
C LYS A 118 -21.81 -13.82 32.39
N THR A 119 -22.93 -13.92 31.67
CA THR A 119 -23.98 -12.90 31.65
C THR A 119 -25.36 -13.54 31.60
N ALA A 120 -26.34 -12.92 32.26
CA ALA A 120 -27.73 -13.34 32.16
C ALA A 120 -28.34 -12.81 30.85
N LEU A 121 -28.61 -13.71 29.90
CA LEU A 121 -29.20 -13.38 28.60
C LEU A 121 -30.41 -14.28 28.34
N SER A 122 -31.57 -13.69 28.04
CA SER A 122 -32.77 -14.44 27.68
C SER A 122 -32.59 -15.17 26.34
N GLU A 123 -33.35 -16.25 26.12
CA GLU A 123 -33.25 -17.01 24.85
C GLU A 123 -33.62 -16.18 23.62
N LYS A 124 -34.56 -15.24 23.78
CA LYS A 124 -34.93 -14.30 22.72
C LYS A 124 -33.75 -13.38 22.36
N ALA A 125 -33.15 -12.74 23.36
CA ALA A 125 -32.00 -11.86 23.14
C ALA A 125 -30.78 -12.63 22.60
N ALA A 126 -30.58 -13.87 23.04
CA ALA A 126 -29.55 -14.77 22.52
C ALA A 126 -29.73 -15.02 21.02
N SER A 127 -30.96 -15.39 20.61
CA SER A 127 -31.28 -15.68 19.22
C SER A 127 -31.12 -14.44 18.33
N GLU A 128 -31.58 -13.27 18.79
CA GLU A 128 -31.40 -11.99 18.08
C GLU A 128 -29.91 -11.62 17.95
N LEU A 129 -29.10 -11.83 18.99
CA LEU A 129 -27.67 -11.57 18.94
C LEU A 129 -26.95 -12.51 17.97
N ILE A 130 -27.29 -13.81 17.95
CA ILE A 130 -26.73 -14.76 16.98
C ILE A 130 -26.93 -14.26 15.55
N GLN A 131 -28.13 -13.77 15.21
CA GLN A 131 -28.40 -13.22 13.88
C GLN A 131 -27.59 -11.96 13.59
N LYS A 132 -27.46 -11.05 14.57
CA LYS A 132 -26.62 -9.84 14.43
C LYS A 132 -25.15 -10.17 14.19
N LEU A 133 -24.58 -11.11 14.96
CA LEU A 133 -23.19 -11.54 14.79
C LEU A 133 -23.00 -12.31 13.47
N ALA A 134 -23.99 -13.08 13.05
CA ALA A 134 -23.89 -13.81 11.79
C ALA A 134 -23.87 -12.85 10.58
N ALA A 135 -24.64 -11.76 10.65
CA ALA A 135 -24.72 -10.75 9.62
C ALA A 135 -23.52 -9.78 9.57
N ASN A 136 -22.64 -9.76 10.58
CA ASN A 136 -21.52 -8.82 10.65
C ASN A 136 -20.24 -9.50 11.17
N ALA A 137 -19.29 -9.75 10.26
CA ALA A 137 -18.05 -10.44 10.56
C ALA A 137 -17.12 -9.67 11.51
N GLU A 138 -17.15 -8.35 11.47
CA GLU A 138 -16.34 -7.49 12.35
C GLU A 138 -16.89 -7.49 13.77
N LEU A 139 -18.21 -7.37 13.91
CA LEU A 139 -18.90 -7.47 15.19
C LEU A 139 -18.70 -8.85 15.81
N ARG A 140 -18.81 -9.91 15.00
CA ARG A 140 -18.54 -11.29 15.42
C ARG A 140 -17.11 -11.47 15.92
N HIS A 141 -16.12 -10.96 15.19
CA HIS A 141 -14.73 -11.00 15.62
C HIS A 141 -14.51 -10.24 16.93
N THR A 142 -15.09 -9.05 17.06
CA THR A 142 -15.01 -8.23 18.29
C THR A 142 -15.55 -8.98 19.50
N TYR A 143 -16.74 -9.59 19.39
CA TYR A 143 -17.31 -10.40 20.46
C TYR A 143 -16.45 -11.64 20.75
N ALA A 144 -15.92 -12.31 19.72
CA ALA A 144 -15.03 -13.44 19.92
C ALA A 144 -13.80 -13.05 20.77
N MET A 145 -13.15 -11.91 20.48
CA MET A 145 -12.00 -11.44 21.26
C MET A 145 -12.39 -11.10 22.70
N ASN A 146 -13.51 -10.39 22.90
CA ASN A 146 -14.00 -10.01 24.23
C ASN A 146 -14.28 -11.22 25.15
N PHE A 147 -14.65 -12.36 24.57
CA PHE A 147 -14.90 -13.60 25.31
C PHE A 147 -13.74 -14.60 25.26
N GLY A 148 -12.60 -14.24 24.66
CA GLY A 148 -11.39 -15.08 24.59
C GLY A 148 -11.56 -16.30 23.70
N ILE A 149 -12.38 -16.20 22.65
CA ILE A 149 -12.72 -17.31 21.75
C ILE A 149 -11.92 -17.16 20.48
N GLN A 150 -11.03 -18.11 20.23
CA GLN A 150 -10.20 -18.16 19.03
C GLN A 150 -10.28 -19.55 18.42
N ALA A 151 -10.27 -19.64 17.10
CA ALA A 151 -10.09 -20.90 16.42
C ALA A 151 -8.62 -21.34 16.46
N THR A 152 -8.37 -22.63 16.25
CA THR A 152 -7.03 -23.13 15.91
C THR A 152 -6.92 -23.22 14.40
N VAL A 153 -5.91 -22.58 13.82
CA VAL A 153 -5.61 -22.70 12.39
C VAL A 153 -4.33 -23.53 12.25
N ALA A 154 -4.42 -24.66 11.56
CA ALA A 154 -3.32 -25.61 11.47
C ALA A 154 -2.14 -25.06 10.64
N PRO A 155 -0.87 -25.31 11.03
CA PRO A 155 0.27 -25.04 10.17
C PRO A 155 0.12 -25.70 8.79
N GLY A 156 0.48 -24.98 7.73
CA GLY A 156 0.25 -25.36 6.33
C GLY A 156 -1.04 -24.81 5.74
N SER A 157 -1.92 -24.20 6.55
CA SER A 157 -3.12 -23.52 6.04
C SER A 157 -2.75 -22.23 5.29
N VAL A 158 -3.53 -21.93 4.25
CA VAL A 158 -3.44 -20.67 3.50
C VAL A 158 -4.80 -19.98 3.54
N LEU A 159 -4.79 -18.73 3.99
CA LEU A 159 -5.96 -17.85 4.04
C LEU A 159 -5.82 -16.75 2.99
N TYR A 160 -6.93 -16.14 2.57
CA TYR A 160 -7.00 -15.25 1.42
C TYR A 160 -7.68 -13.93 1.77
N SER A 161 -7.22 -12.83 1.17
CA SER A 161 -7.89 -11.53 1.23
C SER A 161 -7.79 -10.82 -0.12
N HIS A 162 -8.76 -9.94 -0.40
CA HIS A 162 -8.79 -9.07 -1.58
C HIS A 162 -8.89 -7.57 -1.20
N ASP A 163 -8.93 -7.23 0.08
CA ASP A 163 -9.22 -5.87 0.56
C ASP A 163 -8.15 -4.84 0.13
N LEU A 164 -6.91 -5.32 -0.06
CA LEU A 164 -5.75 -4.53 -0.52
C LEU A 164 -5.08 -5.20 -1.74
N GLY A 165 -5.92 -5.68 -2.66
CA GLY A 165 -5.53 -6.57 -3.75
C GLY A 165 -5.40 -8.03 -3.30
N PRO A 166 -5.12 -8.97 -4.23
CA PRO A 166 -4.98 -10.38 -3.89
C PRO A 166 -3.81 -10.61 -2.96
N GLN A 167 -4.08 -11.15 -1.78
CA GLN A 167 -3.06 -11.45 -0.76
C GLN A 167 -3.34 -12.80 -0.12
N THR A 168 -2.28 -13.43 0.38
CA THR A 168 -2.40 -14.66 1.16
C THR A 168 -1.75 -14.55 2.52
N LEU A 169 -2.26 -15.30 3.49
CA LEU A 169 -1.64 -15.49 4.79
C LEU A 169 -1.37 -16.99 4.98
N ASN A 170 -0.10 -17.35 5.05
CA ASN A 170 0.37 -18.71 5.22
C ASN A 170 0.63 -18.96 6.71
N VAL A 171 -0.02 -19.97 7.27
CA VAL A 171 0.21 -20.39 8.66
C VAL A 171 1.40 -21.34 8.67
N THR A 172 2.42 -21.00 9.44
CA THR A 172 3.67 -21.77 9.56
C THR A 172 3.76 -22.42 10.95
N LYS A 173 4.81 -23.22 11.19
CA LYS A 173 5.06 -23.76 12.53
C LYS A 173 5.49 -22.70 13.53
N GLU A 174 6.06 -21.59 13.06
CA GLU A 174 6.66 -20.54 13.90
C GLU A 174 5.76 -19.30 14.04
N GLY A 175 4.63 -19.27 13.34
CA GLY A 175 3.73 -18.12 13.28
C GLY A 175 3.10 -17.98 11.89
N TYR A 176 3.11 -16.79 11.31
CA TYR A 176 2.38 -16.47 10.08
C TYR A 176 3.24 -15.70 9.09
N ARG A 177 3.00 -15.90 7.79
CA ARG A 177 3.59 -15.09 6.71
C ARG A 177 2.49 -14.56 5.80
N ARG A 178 2.34 -13.24 5.74
CA ARG A 178 1.51 -12.54 4.76
C ARG A 178 2.31 -12.32 3.50
N ASP A 179 1.79 -12.73 2.35
CA ASP A 179 2.34 -12.45 1.04
C ASP A 179 1.46 -11.43 0.32
N HIS A 180 2.03 -10.26 0.03
CA HIS A 180 1.37 -9.17 -0.70
C HIS A 180 1.50 -9.36 -2.21
N SER A 181 0.58 -8.76 -2.96
CA SER A 181 0.57 -8.81 -4.43
C SER A 181 1.79 -8.17 -5.09
N ASP A 182 2.46 -7.23 -4.42
CA ASP A 182 3.67 -6.54 -4.90
C ASP A 182 4.98 -7.31 -4.58
N GLY A 183 4.87 -8.43 -3.87
CA GLY A 183 5.99 -9.25 -3.41
C GLY A 183 6.57 -8.84 -2.06
N ARG A 184 5.97 -7.89 -1.33
CA ARG A 184 6.24 -7.67 0.10
C ARG A 184 5.77 -8.90 0.90
N GLN A 185 6.50 -9.23 1.96
CA GLN A 185 6.17 -10.27 2.90
C GLN A 185 6.25 -9.73 4.33
N ASP A 186 5.19 -9.93 5.11
CA ASP A 186 5.20 -9.63 6.54
C ASP A 186 5.18 -10.94 7.34
N PHE A 187 6.02 -11.04 8.37
CA PHE A 187 6.15 -12.22 9.21
C PHE A 187 5.74 -11.89 10.63
N TYR A 188 4.94 -12.77 11.21
CA TYR A 188 4.42 -12.64 12.57
C TYR A 188 4.77 -13.89 13.37
N ASN A 189 5.06 -13.74 14.66
CA ASN A 189 5.22 -14.88 15.56
C ASN A 189 3.87 -15.54 15.88
N SER A 190 3.89 -16.65 16.62
CA SER A 190 2.67 -17.36 17.04
C SER A 190 1.73 -16.55 17.93
N ALA A 191 2.22 -15.48 18.56
CA ALA A 191 1.41 -14.55 19.35
C ALA A 191 0.82 -13.40 18.49
N GLY A 192 1.08 -13.38 17.18
CA GLY A 192 0.58 -12.38 16.25
C GLY A 192 1.39 -11.08 16.21
N GLN A 193 2.55 -11.01 16.86
CA GLN A 193 3.43 -9.83 16.79
C GLN A 193 4.30 -9.90 15.54
N MET A 194 4.45 -8.77 14.83
CA MET A 194 5.34 -8.68 13.68
C MET A 194 6.80 -8.89 14.09
N VAL A 195 7.54 -9.72 13.36
CA VAL A 195 8.95 -10.01 13.64
C VAL A 195 9.88 -9.66 12.48
N LYS A 196 9.34 -9.56 11.27
CA LYS A 196 10.11 -9.23 10.06
C LYS A 196 9.20 -8.71 8.95
N ILE A 197 9.70 -7.75 8.18
CA ILE A 197 9.16 -7.38 6.86
C ILE A 197 10.25 -7.65 5.84
N ALA A 198 9.89 -8.20 4.68
CA ALA A 198 10.80 -8.40 3.55
C ALA A 198 10.15 -7.97 2.24
N ASP A 199 10.97 -7.67 1.24
CA ASP A 199 10.50 -7.45 -0.12
C ASP A 199 11.10 -8.46 -1.10
N LYS A 200 10.58 -8.44 -2.34
CA LYS A 200 11.01 -9.32 -3.44
C LYS A 200 12.51 -9.23 -3.79
N SER A 201 13.21 -8.17 -3.40
CA SER A 201 14.65 -8.01 -3.64
C SER A 201 15.51 -8.67 -2.57
N GLY A 202 14.91 -9.19 -1.50
CA GLY A 202 15.60 -9.76 -0.35
C GLY A 202 16.03 -8.73 0.69
N TYR A 203 15.69 -7.45 0.51
CA TYR A 203 15.79 -6.47 1.58
C TYR A 203 14.77 -6.79 2.66
N PHE A 204 15.17 -6.68 3.93
CA PHE A 204 14.28 -6.96 5.06
C PHE A 204 14.58 -6.05 6.25
N VAL A 205 13.60 -5.88 7.12
CA VAL A 205 13.70 -5.24 8.43
C VAL A 205 13.25 -6.26 9.48
N GLY A 206 14.13 -6.58 10.43
CA GLY A 206 13.86 -7.48 11.55
C GLY A 206 13.62 -6.72 12.85
N PHE A 207 12.80 -7.30 13.71
CA PHE A 207 12.37 -6.72 14.98
C PHE A 207 13.03 -7.46 16.14
N THR A 208 13.52 -6.72 17.13
CA THR A 208 14.07 -7.28 18.37
C THR A 208 13.23 -6.81 19.54
N TYR A 209 12.58 -7.75 20.23
CA TYR A 209 11.77 -7.48 21.41
C TYR A 209 12.50 -7.85 22.69
N LYS A 210 12.27 -7.08 23.74
CA LYS A 210 12.73 -7.35 25.11
C LYS A 210 11.57 -7.17 26.07
N ASN A 211 11.28 -8.21 26.84
CA ASN A 211 10.13 -8.24 27.76
C ASN A 211 8.79 -7.87 27.08
N GLY A 212 8.61 -8.27 25.81
CA GLY A 212 7.40 -8.00 25.03
C GLY A 212 7.35 -6.61 24.36
N GLN A 213 8.29 -5.71 24.66
CA GLN A 213 8.37 -4.36 24.06
C GLN A 213 9.45 -4.30 22.98
N LEU A 214 9.23 -3.52 21.92
CA LEU A 214 10.19 -3.39 20.82
C LEU A 214 11.44 -2.63 21.29
N GLU A 215 12.61 -3.25 21.22
CA GLU A 215 13.88 -2.64 21.59
C GLU A 215 14.56 -1.98 20.39
N SER A 216 14.57 -2.67 19.25
CA SER A 216 15.19 -2.17 18.02
C SER A 216 14.64 -2.80 16.74
N LEU A 217 14.84 -2.08 15.64
CA LEU A 217 14.70 -2.56 14.28
C LEU A 217 16.10 -2.64 13.64
N LYS A 218 16.33 -3.67 12.83
CA LYS A 218 17.57 -3.84 12.07
C LYS A 218 17.25 -4.27 10.64
N ASP A 219 17.75 -3.54 9.66
CA ASP A 219 17.61 -3.95 8.27
C ASP A 219 18.72 -4.92 7.80
N SER A 220 18.52 -5.49 6.61
CA SER A 220 19.49 -6.41 5.98
C SER A 220 20.80 -5.75 5.55
N GLN A 221 20.88 -4.42 5.64
CA GLN A 221 22.07 -3.60 5.38
C GLN A 221 22.73 -3.14 6.70
N ALA A 222 22.31 -3.70 7.83
CA ALA A 222 22.78 -3.42 9.18
C ALA A 222 22.48 -2.00 9.71
N LYS A 223 21.59 -1.24 9.06
CA LYS A 223 21.03 -0.01 9.64
C LYS A 223 20.11 -0.37 10.79
N GLN A 224 20.13 0.45 11.84
CA GLN A 224 19.39 0.19 13.07
C GLN A 224 18.62 1.41 13.54
N ILE A 225 17.46 1.16 14.14
CA ILE A 225 16.66 2.14 14.87
C ILE A 225 16.40 1.56 16.26
N PHE A 226 16.59 2.38 17.29
CA PHE A 226 16.40 2.03 18.68
C PHE A 226 15.25 2.84 19.28
N PHE A 227 14.62 2.25 20.28
CA PHE A 227 13.45 2.81 20.95
C PHE A 227 13.70 2.89 22.45
N SER A 228 13.14 3.92 23.06
CA SER A 228 12.94 4.00 24.51
C SER A 228 11.50 4.37 24.77
N TRP A 229 10.96 3.90 25.88
CA TRP A 229 9.54 3.92 26.16
C TRP A 229 9.27 4.53 27.53
N TYR A 230 8.11 5.17 27.67
CA TYR A 230 7.53 5.45 28.96
C TYR A 230 6.96 4.17 29.58
N PRO A 231 6.75 4.13 30.92
CA PRO A 231 6.23 2.94 31.60
C PRO A 231 4.84 2.48 31.13
N ASP A 232 4.05 3.40 30.57
CA ASP A 232 2.72 3.15 29.99
C ASP A 232 2.76 2.53 28.58
N GLY A 233 3.96 2.40 28.00
CA GLY A 233 4.15 1.81 26.68
C GLY A 233 4.18 2.80 25.51
N LEU A 234 4.08 4.12 25.78
CA LEU A 234 4.24 5.15 24.75
C LEU A 234 5.71 5.39 24.42
N VAL A 235 6.01 5.65 23.14
CA VAL A 235 7.39 5.87 22.70
C VAL A 235 7.92 7.19 23.22
N LYS A 236 9.07 7.17 23.87
CA LYS A 236 9.71 8.36 24.43
C LYS A 236 10.71 8.98 23.46
N GLU A 237 11.60 8.15 22.94
CA GLU A 237 12.63 8.57 21.98
C GLU A 237 12.86 7.48 20.93
N ILE A 238 13.15 7.92 19.71
CA ILE A 238 13.61 7.07 18.61
C ILE A 238 14.93 7.64 18.09
N TRP A 239 15.92 6.78 17.87
CA TRP A 239 17.22 7.20 17.37
C TRP A 239 17.90 6.12 16.53
N SER A 240 18.93 6.52 15.79
CA SER A 240 19.87 5.62 15.12
C SER A 240 21.28 5.91 15.64
N SER A 241 22.34 5.67 14.86
CA SER A 241 23.69 6.07 15.25
C SER A 241 23.82 7.60 15.35
N GLY A 242 24.21 8.13 16.51
CA GLY A 242 24.47 9.56 16.73
C GLY A 242 23.74 10.15 17.93
N GLU A 243 23.84 11.47 18.10
CA GLU A 243 23.23 12.20 19.24
C GLU A 243 21.80 12.68 18.95
N LYS A 244 21.41 12.81 17.68
CA LYS A 244 20.07 13.27 17.31
C LYS A 244 19.03 12.18 17.54
N LYS A 245 17.92 12.57 18.15
CA LYS A 245 16.79 11.70 18.44
C LYS A 245 15.49 12.39 18.05
N ALA A 246 14.54 11.61 17.57
CA ALA A 246 13.15 12.02 17.60
C ALA A 246 12.61 11.86 19.03
N THR A 247 11.81 12.81 19.49
CA THR A 247 11.32 12.88 20.88
C THR A 247 9.84 13.22 20.93
N TYR A 248 9.13 12.63 21.89
CA TYR A 248 7.67 12.71 21.99
C TYR A 248 7.24 13.07 23.42
N LYS A 249 6.19 13.90 23.51
CA LYS A 249 5.60 14.33 24.78
C LYS A 249 4.10 14.16 24.72
N TYR A 250 3.55 13.68 25.83
CA TYR A 250 2.16 13.29 25.95
C TYR A 250 1.45 14.05 27.05
N GLN A 251 0.14 14.19 26.90
CA GLN A 251 -0.79 14.48 27.97
C GLN A 251 -1.77 13.32 28.00
N ASP A 252 -1.74 12.53 29.08
CA ASP A 252 -2.39 11.21 29.12
C ASP A 252 -1.95 10.36 27.92
N GLU A 253 -2.88 9.94 27.06
CA GLU A 253 -2.60 9.13 25.86
C GLU A 253 -2.40 9.98 24.59
N ASP A 254 -2.63 11.30 24.66
CA ASP A 254 -2.54 12.19 23.50
C ASP A 254 -1.13 12.72 23.29
N LEU A 255 -0.62 12.57 22.06
CA LEU A 255 0.67 13.12 21.66
C LEU A 255 0.58 14.63 21.45
N VAL A 256 0.93 15.43 22.44
CA VAL A 256 0.80 16.90 22.40
C VAL A 256 1.99 17.61 21.76
N SER A 257 3.16 16.99 21.71
CA SER A 257 4.33 17.59 21.07
C SER A 257 5.31 16.54 20.56
N SER A 258 5.92 16.80 19.42
CA SER A 258 6.90 15.92 18.81
C SER A 258 8.02 16.70 18.13
N LYS A 259 9.19 16.09 18.06
CA LYS A 259 10.34 16.58 17.29
C LYS A 259 10.97 15.42 16.53
N ASP A 260 11.23 15.59 15.24
CA ASP A 260 11.92 14.59 14.43
C ASP A 260 13.46 14.68 14.55
N VAL A 261 14.21 13.76 13.93
CA VAL A 261 15.68 13.82 13.92
C VAL A 261 16.25 14.98 13.09
N GLY A 262 15.43 15.62 12.25
CA GLY A 262 15.74 16.83 11.49
C GLY A 262 15.55 18.12 12.29
N ASP A 263 15.13 18.02 13.56
CA ASP A 263 14.74 19.11 14.45
C ASP A 263 13.47 19.87 14.01
N ASN A 264 12.63 19.29 13.14
CA ASN A 264 11.29 19.81 12.89
C ASN A 264 10.38 19.52 14.09
N THR A 265 9.65 20.53 14.56
CA THR A 265 8.75 20.43 15.72
C THR A 265 7.29 20.60 15.32
N TYR A 266 6.42 19.82 15.97
CA TYR A 266 4.98 19.87 15.79
C TYR A 266 4.30 19.84 17.16
N ASP A 267 3.39 20.78 17.39
CA ASP A 267 2.51 20.78 18.56
C ASP A 267 1.08 20.46 18.14
N TYR A 268 0.41 19.62 18.91
CA TYR A 268 -0.89 19.06 18.59
C TYR A 268 -1.90 19.44 19.67
N VAL A 269 -3.12 19.75 19.26
CA VAL A 269 -4.22 20.10 20.16
C VAL A 269 -5.36 19.11 19.97
N PHE A 270 -5.80 18.48 21.06
CA PHE A 270 -6.90 17.52 21.06
C PHE A 270 -8.12 18.08 21.77
N ASP A 271 -9.30 17.63 21.36
CA ASP A 271 -10.52 17.84 22.13
C ASP A 271 -10.66 16.80 23.26
N LYS A 272 -11.73 16.90 24.06
CA LYS A 272 -11.98 15.96 25.18
C LYS A 272 -12.31 14.53 24.75
N SER A 273 -12.52 14.32 23.46
CA SER A 273 -12.80 13.01 22.86
C SER A 273 -11.58 12.45 22.13
N HIS A 274 -10.38 13.02 22.38
CA HIS A 274 -9.12 12.62 21.76
C HIS A 274 -9.05 12.84 20.23
N ASN A 275 -9.88 13.75 19.68
CA ASN A 275 -9.78 14.13 18.27
C ASN A 275 -8.75 15.26 18.09
N LEU A 276 -7.84 15.11 17.12
CA LEU A 276 -6.85 16.13 16.78
C LEU A 276 -7.53 17.32 16.08
N THR A 277 -7.56 18.47 16.73
CA THR A 277 -8.24 19.69 16.23
C THR A 277 -7.29 20.72 15.64
N GLU A 278 -6.01 20.72 16.03
CA GLU A 278 -5.04 21.67 15.51
C GLU A 278 -3.62 21.07 15.49
N ILE A 279 -2.86 21.40 14.45
CA ILE A 279 -1.42 21.13 14.34
C ILE A 279 -0.72 22.48 14.12
N ARG A 280 0.26 22.79 14.99
CA ARG A 280 1.08 24.00 14.90
C ARG A 280 2.48 23.65 14.45
N TYR A 281 3.00 24.42 13.49
CA TYR A 281 4.32 24.21 12.90
C TYR A 281 5.31 25.28 13.37
N ALA A 282 6.61 24.99 13.23
CA ALA A 282 7.68 25.90 13.64
C ALA A 282 7.65 27.27 12.96
N ASP A 283 7.11 27.36 11.74
CA ASP A 283 6.93 28.60 10.99
C ASP A 283 5.68 29.41 11.42
N LYS A 284 5.03 29.01 12.51
CA LYS A 284 3.80 29.60 13.09
C LYS A 284 2.55 29.41 12.23
N THR A 285 2.63 28.71 11.10
CA THR A 285 1.44 28.27 10.39
C THR A 285 0.73 27.16 11.17
N LYS A 286 -0.51 26.86 10.80
CA LYS A 286 -1.30 25.81 11.44
C LYS A 286 -2.20 25.09 10.45
N LEU A 287 -2.57 23.86 10.80
CA LEU A 287 -3.65 23.10 10.19
C LEU A 287 -4.76 22.95 11.24
N SER A 288 -6.01 23.14 10.87
CA SER A 288 -7.17 23.01 11.77
C SER A 288 -8.14 21.97 11.25
N ILE A 289 -8.72 21.18 12.16
CA ILE A 289 -9.68 20.13 11.85
C ILE A 289 -10.90 20.31 12.76
N SER A 290 -12.08 20.34 12.15
CA SER A 290 -13.36 20.37 12.84
C SER A 290 -14.08 19.04 12.63
N TYR A 291 -14.82 18.61 13.65
CA TYR A 291 -15.56 17.36 13.64
C TYR A 291 -17.05 17.61 13.86
N ASP A 292 -17.88 16.75 13.29
CA ASP A 292 -19.28 16.63 13.65
C ASP A 292 -19.39 16.01 15.06
N PRO A 293 -20.13 16.62 16.00
CA PRO A 293 -20.12 16.22 17.41
C PRO A 293 -20.82 14.88 17.69
N GLN A 294 -21.59 14.34 16.74
CA GLN A 294 -22.30 13.06 16.93
C GLN A 294 -21.52 11.90 16.30
N THR A 295 -21.00 12.11 15.10
CA THR A 295 -20.36 11.05 14.31
C THR A 295 -18.83 11.02 14.46
N PHE A 296 -18.25 12.13 14.95
CA PHE A 296 -16.82 12.42 14.91
C PHE A 296 -16.23 12.35 13.49
N PHE A 297 -17.08 12.54 12.48
CA PHE A 297 -16.62 12.68 11.11
C PHE A 297 -16.11 14.10 10.90
N VAL A 298 -15.05 14.24 10.11
CA VAL A 298 -14.45 15.54 9.82
C VAL A 298 -15.44 16.41 9.06
N SER A 299 -15.79 17.57 9.60
CA SER A 299 -16.70 18.53 8.97
C SER A 299 -15.97 19.63 8.20
N GLU A 300 -14.75 19.98 8.60
CA GLU A 300 -13.92 20.99 7.94
C GLU A 300 -12.43 20.74 8.20
N VAL A 301 -11.60 20.98 7.18
CA VAL A 301 -10.14 21.05 7.31
C VAL A 301 -9.67 22.39 6.76
N GLY A 302 -9.03 23.18 7.60
CA GLY A 302 -8.30 24.39 7.22
C GLY A 302 -6.83 24.06 7.03
N ASP A 303 -6.30 24.26 5.83
CA ASP A 303 -4.90 24.01 5.52
C ASP A 303 -3.98 25.15 6.00
N ARG A 304 -2.66 24.95 5.84
CA ARG A 304 -1.64 25.92 6.26
C ARG A 304 -1.64 27.22 5.45
N ASN A 305 -2.28 27.23 4.29
CA ASN A 305 -2.40 28.40 3.42
C ASN A 305 -3.69 29.20 3.71
N GLY A 306 -4.56 28.69 4.60
CA GLY A 306 -5.84 29.31 4.94
C GLY A 306 -6.99 28.88 4.03
N GLU A 307 -6.81 27.87 3.19
CA GLU A 307 -7.91 27.28 2.41
C GLU A 307 -8.69 26.27 3.25
N ASN A 308 -10.01 26.37 3.21
CA ASN A 308 -10.89 25.46 3.93
C ASN A 308 -11.59 24.48 2.99
N THR A 309 -11.50 23.19 3.29
CA THR A 309 -12.32 22.15 2.68
C THR A 309 -13.42 21.74 3.64
N LYS A 310 -14.68 21.78 3.19
CA LYS A 310 -15.85 21.40 3.99
C LYS A 310 -16.43 20.08 3.53
N TYR A 311 -16.96 19.32 4.48
CA TYR A 311 -17.51 17.99 4.28
C TYR A 311 -18.92 17.93 4.85
N LYS A 312 -19.87 17.46 4.04
CA LYS A 312 -21.25 17.23 4.46
C LYS A 312 -21.66 15.81 4.14
N TYR A 313 -22.05 15.07 5.18
CA TYR A 313 -22.48 13.68 5.08
C TYR A 313 -24.00 13.59 4.98
N GLY A 314 -24.49 12.58 4.28
CA GLY A 314 -25.91 12.24 4.22
C GLY A 314 -26.09 10.76 3.90
N ALA A 315 -27.28 10.23 4.18
CA ALA A 315 -27.57 8.82 3.98
C ALA A 315 -28.97 8.62 3.39
N ASN A 316 -29.16 7.50 2.69
CA ASN A 316 -30.45 7.11 2.16
C ASN A 316 -31.39 6.76 3.34
N PRO A 317 -32.54 7.43 3.51
CA PRO A 317 -33.43 7.17 4.64
C PRO A 317 -33.94 5.73 4.74
N LYS A 318 -33.96 4.98 3.63
CA LYS A 318 -34.41 3.57 3.60
C LYS A 318 -33.31 2.59 4.01
N ASN A 319 -32.05 2.96 3.84
CA ASN A 319 -30.91 2.10 4.15
C ASN A 319 -29.68 2.95 4.53
N PRO A 320 -29.72 3.65 5.67
CA PRO A 320 -28.72 4.67 5.97
C PRO A 320 -27.33 4.09 6.29
N GLU A 321 -27.26 2.85 6.78
CA GLU A 321 -26.01 2.17 7.15
C GLU A 321 -25.21 1.73 5.91
N ASP A 322 -25.89 1.28 4.86
CA ASP A 322 -25.25 0.71 3.68
C ASP A 322 -25.37 1.61 2.43
N HIS A 323 -26.08 2.74 2.48
CA HIS A 323 -26.19 3.67 1.36
C HIS A 323 -26.10 5.12 1.83
N TYR A 324 -24.94 5.74 1.58
CA TYR A 324 -24.63 7.08 2.06
C TYR A 324 -23.75 7.87 1.09
N TRP A 325 -23.58 9.16 1.34
CA TRP A 325 -22.79 10.06 0.51
C TRP A 325 -22.11 11.16 1.30
N THR A 326 -21.08 11.73 0.67
CA THR A 326 -20.31 12.88 1.13
C THR A 326 -20.29 13.94 0.05
N ILE A 327 -20.57 15.19 0.43
CA ILE A 327 -20.37 16.38 -0.41
C ILE A 327 -19.12 17.09 0.09
N VAL A 328 -18.17 17.28 -0.80
CA VAL A 328 -16.92 18.01 -0.54
C VAL A 328 -17.02 19.38 -1.19
N THR A 329 -16.84 20.45 -0.42
CA THR A 329 -16.87 21.83 -0.91
C THR A 329 -15.51 22.49 -0.71
N LYS A 330 -14.96 23.08 -1.78
CA LYS A 330 -13.69 23.82 -1.78
C LYS A 330 -13.85 25.19 -2.45
N PRO A 331 -12.98 26.18 -2.16
CA PRO A 331 -12.89 27.39 -2.95
C PRO A 331 -12.53 27.05 -4.39
N GLY A 332 -13.27 27.58 -5.36
CA GLY A 332 -12.93 27.52 -6.77
C GLY A 332 -11.89 28.58 -7.15
N PHE A 333 -11.27 28.43 -8.33
CA PHE A 333 -10.29 29.39 -8.85
C PHE A 333 -10.85 30.81 -9.01
N ASP A 334 -12.18 30.95 -9.20
CA ASP A 334 -12.91 32.21 -9.29
C ASP A 334 -13.41 32.71 -7.92
N GLY A 335 -12.99 32.07 -6.82
CA GLY A 335 -13.46 32.33 -5.46
C GLY A 335 -14.86 31.76 -5.16
N LYS A 336 -15.56 31.17 -6.13
CA LYS A 336 -16.87 30.53 -5.87
C LYS A 336 -16.69 29.10 -5.39
N PRO A 337 -17.51 28.63 -4.44
CA PRO A 337 -17.39 27.27 -3.95
C PRO A 337 -17.70 26.24 -5.04
N VAL A 338 -16.83 25.24 -5.18
CA VAL A 338 -17.04 24.05 -6.02
C VAL A 338 -17.42 22.89 -5.11
N ALA A 339 -18.51 22.21 -5.43
CA ALA A 339 -19.00 21.06 -4.68
C ALA A 339 -18.96 19.78 -5.53
N ASN A 340 -18.38 18.72 -4.97
CA ASN A 340 -18.33 17.39 -5.57
C ASN A 340 -19.04 16.39 -4.65
N ARG A 341 -19.78 15.44 -5.23
CA ARG A 341 -20.53 14.42 -4.47
C ARG A 341 -19.94 13.03 -4.68
N TYR A 342 -19.87 12.25 -3.61
CA TYR A 342 -19.37 10.88 -3.58
C TYR A 342 -20.39 10.02 -2.83
N GLU A 343 -20.97 9.04 -3.49
CA GLU A 343 -22.01 8.17 -2.95
C GLU A 343 -21.56 6.72 -2.98
N TYR A 344 -21.88 5.98 -1.93
CA TYR A 344 -21.41 4.64 -1.65
C TYR A 344 -22.60 3.74 -1.37
N GLU A 345 -22.62 2.55 -1.97
CA GLU A 345 -23.52 1.46 -1.58
C GLU A 345 -22.70 0.24 -1.15
N ILE A 346 -23.01 -0.29 0.03
CA ILE A 346 -22.35 -1.42 0.68
C ILE A 346 -23.23 -2.66 0.58
N LYS A 347 -22.61 -3.83 0.44
CA LYS A 347 -23.29 -5.12 0.50
C LYS A 347 -22.55 -6.07 1.44
N THR A 348 -23.27 -7.05 1.94
CA THR A 348 -22.77 -8.06 2.87
C THR A 348 -22.60 -9.39 2.14
N LYS A 349 -21.45 -10.03 2.33
CA LYS A 349 -21.12 -11.38 1.84
C LYS A 349 -21.79 -12.44 2.72
N PRO A 350 -21.90 -13.70 2.25
CA PRO A 350 -22.50 -14.78 3.05
C PRO A 350 -21.85 -15.04 4.42
N ASP A 351 -20.56 -14.70 4.59
CA ASP A 351 -19.82 -14.83 5.85
C ASP A 351 -20.01 -13.62 6.81
N GLY A 352 -20.79 -12.63 6.41
CA GLY A 352 -21.04 -11.38 7.13
C GLY A 352 -19.99 -10.29 6.89
N ALA A 353 -18.99 -10.50 6.03
CA ALA A 353 -18.05 -9.44 5.67
C ALA A 353 -18.72 -8.44 4.71
N GLN A 354 -18.41 -7.15 4.84
CA GLN A 354 -18.96 -6.12 3.96
C GLN A 354 -18.00 -5.77 2.83
N TYR A 355 -18.55 -5.30 1.70
CA TYR A 355 -17.77 -4.76 0.59
C TYR A 355 -18.48 -3.58 -0.06
N THR A 356 -17.72 -2.66 -0.65
CA THR A 356 -18.29 -1.56 -1.43
C THR A 356 -18.80 -2.12 -2.75
N TYR A 357 -20.11 -2.14 -2.95
CA TYR A 357 -20.74 -2.63 -4.19
C TYR A 357 -20.76 -1.56 -5.28
N ARG A 358 -20.99 -0.29 -4.90
CA ARG A 358 -21.09 0.81 -5.87
C ARG A 358 -20.47 2.09 -5.32
N ILE A 359 -19.81 2.83 -6.21
CA ILE A 359 -19.39 4.21 -5.97
C ILE A 359 -19.91 5.08 -7.11
N LEU A 360 -20.77 6.04 -6.79
CA LEU A 360 -21.21 7.07 -7.73
C LEU A 360 -20.56 8.40 -7.36
N THR A 361 -19.79 8.97 -8.28
CA THR A 361 -19.16 10.29 -8.10
C THR A 361 -19.75 11.29 -9.07
N GLU A 362 -19.89 12.53 -8.62
CA GLU A 362 -20.22 13.69 -9.44
C GLU A 362 -19.18 14.77 -9.18
N ILE A 363 -18.25 14.92 -10.13
CA ILE A 363 -17.12 15.84 -10.02
C ILE A 363 -17.21 16.84 -11.16
N ASN A 364 -17.31 18.13 -10.83
CA ASN A 364 -17.52 19.21 -11.80
C ASN A 364 -18.67 18.91 -12.79
N GLY A 365 -19.77 18.35 -12.28
CA GLY A 365 -20.95 17.94 -13.07
C GLY A 365 -20.80 16.64 -13.87
N ILE A 366 -19.63 16.00 -13.86
CA ILE A 366 -19.39 14.72 -14.56
C ILE A 366 -19.69 13.57 -13.61
N LYS A 367 -20.69 12.75 -13.97
CA LYS A 367 -21.04 11.53 -13.25
C LYS A 367 -20.18 10.34 -13.68
N THR A 368 -19.62 9.64 -12.69
CA THR A 368 -18.94 8.35 -12.87
C THR A 368 -19.51 7.33 -11.89
N ASP A 369 -20.11 6.26 -12.42
CA ASP A 369 -20.72 5.16 -11.68
C ASP A 369 -19.85 3.92 -11.80
N THR A 370 -19.32 3.44 -10.67
CA THR A 370 -18.47 2.25 -10.62
C THR A 370 -19.15 1.16 -9.80
N ILE A 371 -19.32 -0.02 -10.40
CA ILE A 371 -19.86 -1.23 -9.76
C ILE A 371 -18.72 -2.21 -9.53
N TYR A 372 -18.72 -2.85 -8.36
CA TYR A 372 -17.72 -3.80 -7.91
C TYR A 372 -18.35 -5.17 -7.66
N ASN A 373 -17.54 -6.23 -7.81
CA ASN A 373 -17.90 -7.55 -7.30
C ASN A 373 -17.62 -7.66 -5.79
N ASP A 374 -17.93 -8.82 -5.21
CA ASP A 374 -17.71 -9.14 -3.80
C ASP A 374 -16.23 -9.23 -3.38
N ASN A 375 -15.29 -9.21 -4.33
CA ASN A 375 -13.86 -9.07 -4.08
C ASN A 375 -13.38 -7.61 -4.21
N SER A 376 -14.30 -6.64 -4.25
CA SER A 376 -13.99 -5.22 -4.40
C SER A 376 -13.20 -4.87 -5.67
N LEU A 377 -13.35 -5.70 -6.72
CA LEU A 377 -12.79 -5.45 -8.04
C LEU A 377 -13.86 -4.80 -8.94
N PRO A 378 -13.53 -3.71 -9.67
CA PRO A 378 -14.52 -3.00 -10.48
C PRO A 378 -14.93 -3.88 -11.67
N VAL A 379 -16.22 -4.15 -11.83
CA VAL A 379 -16.80 -4.91 -12.95
C VAL A 379 -17.43 -4.02 -14.03
N LYS A 380 -17.77 -2.78 -13.67
CA LYS A 380 -18.33 -1.78 -14.59
C LYS A 380 -17.97 -0.38 -14.15
N ILE A 381 -17.52 0.45 -15.09
CA ILE A 381 -17.34 1.89 -14.92
C ILE A 381 -18.13 2.60 -16.01
N ALA A 382 -19.13 3.40 -15.65
CA ALA A 382 -19.90 4.25 -16.55
C ALA A 382 -19.57 5.72 -16.31
N ARG A 383 -19.07 6.43 -17.32
CA ARG A 383 -18.76 7.87 -17.27
C ARG A 383 -19.49 8.59 -18.40
N GLY A 384 -20.55 9.32 -18.06
CA GLY A 384 -21.50 9.81 -19.07
C GLY A 384 -22.08 8.65 -19.88
N ASN A 385 -21.99 8.73 -21.21
CA ASN A 385 -22.48 7.68 -22.12
C ASN A 385 -21.47 6.54 -22.37
N HIS A 386 -20.27 6.61 -21.77
CA HIS A 386 -19.23 5.62 -21.98
C HIS A 386 -19.24 4.58 -20.86
N VAL A 387 -19.31 3.30 -21.21
CA VAL A 387 -19.30 2.19 -20.26
C VAL A 387 -18.11 1.31 -20.55
N THR A 388 -17.35 0.94 -19.51
CA THR A 388 -16.28 -0.05 -19.58
C THR A 388 -16.60 -1.18 -18.62
N ASN A 389 -16.62 -2.41 -19.11
CA ASN A 389 -16.84 -3.62 -18.32
C ASN A 389 -15.53 -4.39 -18.14
N PHE A 390 -15.41 -5.08 -17.02
CA PHE A 390 -14.22 -5.83 -16.63
C PHE A 390 -14.62 -7.22 -16.14
N GLU A 391 -13.80 -8.21 -16.45
CA GLU A 391 -13.93 -9.58 -15.96
C GLU A 391 -12.58 -10.01 -15.37
N TYR A 392 -12.63 -10.86 -14.34
CA TYR A 392 -11.47 -11.33 -13.60
C TYR A 392 -11.47 -12.85 -13.53
N ASN A 393 -10.29 -13.46 -13.48
CA ASN A 393 -10.16 -14.89 -13.22
C ASN A 393 -10.33 -15.20 -11.71
N GLN A 394 -10.24 -16.49 -11.36
CA GLN A 394 -10.41 -16.95 -9.97
C GLN A 394 -9.34 -16.41 -8.99
N ASN A 395 -8.21 -15.93 -9.50
CA ASN A 395 -7.13 -15.32 -8.71
C ASN A 395 -7.29 -13.79 -8.58
N GLY A 396 -8.40 -13.22 -9.05
CA GLY A 396 -8.66 -11.79 -9.03
C GLY A 396 -7.85 -10.98 -10.05
N LEU A 397 -7.22 -11.64 -11.03
CA LEU A 397 -6.46 -10.98 -12.09
C LEU A 397 -7.39 -10.64 -13.27
N LEU A 398 -7.22 -9.44 -13.85
CA LEU A 398 -8.04 -8.97 -14.97
C LEU A 398 -7.89 -9.90 -16.17
N SER A 399 -8.97 -10.53 -16.62
CA SER A 399 -9.00 -11.41 -17.79
C SER A 399 -9.56 -10.71 -19.04
N LYS A 400 -10.47 -9.76 -18.86
CA LYS A 400 -11.11 -9.06 -19.97
C LYS A 400 -11.53 -7.64 -19.61
N LYS A 401 -11.43 -6.73 -20.58
CA LYS A 401 -11.91 -5.35 -20.52
C LYS A 401 -12.56 -5.00 -21.86
N ASN A 402 -13.76 -4.42 -21.85
CA ASN A 402 -14.41 -3.91 -23.08
C ASN A 402 -15.06 -2.56 -22.82
N SER A 403 -14.90 -1.61 -23.73
CA SER A 403 -15.49 -0.27 -23.66
C SER A 403 -16.51 -0.04 -24.77
N THR A 404 -17.56 0.75 -24.51
CA THR A 404 -18.51 1.20 -25.55
C THR A 404 -17.86 2.12 -26.59
N LYS A 405 -16.61 2.55 -26.38
CA LYS A 405 -15.79 3.23 -27.39
C LYS A 405 -15.18 2.28 -28.44
N GLY A 406 -15.30 0.97 -28.25
CA GLY A 406 -14.70 -0.06 -29.12
C GLY A 406 -13.33 -0.56 -28.64
N ASP A 407 -12.75 0.02 -27.59
CA ASP A 407 -11.51 -0.48 -27.00
C ASP A 407 -11.76 -1.76 -26.21
N PHE A 408 -10.94 -2.81 -26.45
CA PHE A 408 -10.96 -4.03 -25.65
C PHE A 408 -9.56 -4.55 -25.34
N VAL A 409 -9.47 -5.39 -24.30
CA VAL A 409 -8.27 -6.14 -23.92
C VAL A 409 -8.71 -7.49 -23.37
N ASN A 410 -8.14 -8.59 -23.88
CA ASN A 410 -8.23 -9.93 -23.31
C ASN A 410 -6.84 -10.36 -22.84
N ILE A 411 -6.73 -10.93 -21.65
CA ILE A 411 -5.47 -11.31 -21.01
C ILE A 411 -5.53 -12.78 -20.59
N GLU A 412 -4.54 -13.54 -21.02
CA GLU A 412 -4.29 -14.91 -20.56
C GLU A 412 -3.04 -14.92 -19.68
N TYR A 413 -3.10 -15.68 -18.58
CA TYR A 413 -2.00 -15.81 -17.62
C TYR A 413 -1.37 -17.20 -17.70
N ASP A 414 -0.12 -17.29 -17.30
CA ASP A 414 0.53 -18.55 -16.99
C ASP A 414 -0.06 -19.13 -15.68
N ASP A 415 -0.49 -20.39 -15.73
CA ASP A 415 -1.23 -21.04 -14.65
C ASP A 415 -0.41 -21.25 -13.37
N VAL A 416 0.93 -21.26 -13.48
CA VAL A 416 1.84 -21.52 -12.35
C VAL A 416 2.41 -20.21 -11.82
N LEU A 417 2.87 -19.34 -12.72
CA LEU A 417 3.56 -18.10 -12.36
C LEU A 417 2.61 -16.92 -12.13
N ASN A 418 1.33 -17.04 -12.53
CA ASN A 418 0.35 -15.95 -12.54
C ASN A 418 0.84 -14.70 -13.31
N LYS A 419 1.77 -14.89 -14.26
CA LYS A 419 2.27 -13.82 -15.13
C LYS A 419 1.51 -13.79 -16.45
N ILE A 420 1.38 -12.62 -17.07
CA ILE A 420 0.70 -12.49 -18.36
C ILE A 420 1.43 -13.31 -19.42
N LYS A 421 0.74 -14.24 -20.04
CA LYS A 421 1.22 -15.10 -21.13
C LYS A 421 0.83 -14.56 -22.50
N LYS A 422 -0.34 -13.93 -22.61
CA LYS A 422 -0.85 -13.39 -23.87
C LYS A 422 -1.81 -12.24 -23.64
N VAL A 423 -1.76 -11.23 -24.50
CA VAL A 423 -2.72 -10.12 -24.53
C VAL A 423 -3.24 -9.93 -25.95
N VAL A 424 -4.55 -9.75 -26.09
CA VAL A 424 -5.22 -9.41 -27.35
C VAL A 424 -6.00 -8.13 -27.17
N ASN A 425 -5.75 -7.13 -28.01
CA ASN A 425 -6.43 -5.82 -28.00
C ASN A 425 -6.64 -5.31 -29.44
N ASN A 426 -7.06 -4.05 -29.58
CA ASN A 426 -7.27 -3.40 -30.88
C ASN A 426 -6.01 -3.29 -31.75
N GLU A 427 -4.81 -3.31 -31.14
CA GLU A 427 -3.53 -3.21 -31.83
C GLU A 427 -3.01 -4.59 -32.29
N GLY A 428 -3.48 -5.67 -31.67
CA GLY A 428 -3.13 -7.02 -32.07
C GLY A 428 -2.96 -7.99 -30.91
N THR A 429 -2.07 -8.96 -31.11
CA THR A 429 -1.73 -9.98 -30.11
C THR A 429 -0.28 -9.85 -29.68
N THR A 430 -0.04 -9.87 -28.38
CA THR A 430 1.30 -9.99 -27.79
C THR A 430 1.38 -11.26 -26.95
N GLN A 431 2.55 -11.89 -26.90
CA GLN A 431 2.80 -13.14 -26.18
C GLN A 431 4.10 -13.06 -25.41
N PHE A 432 4.13 -13.71 -24.25
CA PHE A 432 5.24 -13.70 -23.31
C PHE A 432 5.54 -15.12 -22.83
N GLU A 433 6.81 -15.45 -22.74
CA GLU A 433 7.30 -16.72 -22.20
C GLU A 433 8.31 -16.42 -21.09
N TYR A 434 8.28 -17.23 -20.02
CA TYR A 434 9.10 -17.03 -18.83
C TYR A 434 9.93 -18.28 -18.53
N ASP A 435 11.06 -18.09 -17.86
CA ASP A 435 11.81 -19.20 -17.26
C ASP A 435 11.13 -19.70 -15.96
N PRO A 436 11.55 -20.85 -15.39
CA PRO A 436 10.97 -21.36 -14.13
C PRO A 436 11.17 -20.45 -12.90
N LYS A 437 12.05 -19.45 -12.97
CA LYS A 437 12.22 -18.42 -11.94
C LYS A 437 11.29 -17.22 -12.16
N GLY A 438 10.52 -17.23 -13.24
CA GLY A 438 9.59 -16.17 -13.64
C GLY A 438 10.23 -15.05 -14.45
N ASN A 439 11.49 -15.14 -14.88
CA ASN A 439 12.10 -14.08 -15.69
C ASN A 439 11.57 -14.15 -17.13
N LEU A 440 11.27 -13.00 -17.74
CA LEU A 440 10.79 -12.93 -19.12
C LEU A 440 11.91 -13.38 -20.06
N VAL A 441 11.73 -14.46 -20.81
CA VAL A 441 12.73 -14.99 -21.77
C VAL A 441 12.39 -14.68 -23.22
N LYS A 442 11.12 -14.42 -23.52
CA LYS A 442 10.67 -14.04 -24.86
C LYS A 442 9.43 -13.16 -24.80
N ALA A 443 9.41 -12.11 -25.60
CA ALA A 443 8.24 -11.29 -25.87
C ALA A 443 8.05 -11.18 -27.38
N SER A 444 6.83 -11.28 -27.87
CA SER A 444 6.54 -11.16 -29.31
C SER A 444 5.20 -10.51 -29.59
N ASN A 445 5.03 -9.90 -30.76
CA ASN A 445 3.76 -9.33 -31.22
C ASN A 445 3.34 -9.88 -32.60
N ASN A 446 2.10 -9.61 -32.99
CA ASN A 446 1.52 -9.97 -34.29
C ASN A 446 2.17 -9.27 -35.50
N ALA A 447 2.97 -8.22 -35.28
CA ALA A 447 3.78 -7.60 -36.32
C ALA A 447 5.08 -8.39 -36.64
N GLY A 448 5.31 -9.52 -35.96
CA GLY A 448 6.48 -10.38 -36.17
C GLY A 448 7.73 -9.92 -35.44
N LYS A 449 7.62 -8.89 -34.57
CA LYS A 449 8.72 -8.45 -33.72
C LYS A 449 8.85 -9.38 -32.53
N ILE A 450 10.08 -9.78 -32.22
CA ILE A 450 10.41 -10.72 -31.15
C ILE A 450 11.61 -10.19 -30.38
N VAL A 451 11.56 -10.23 -29.05
CA VAL A 451 12.71 -9.99 -28.18
C VAL A 451 12.94 -11.22 -27.33
N PHE A 452 14.17 -11.72 -27.30
CA PHE A 452 14.61 -12.74 -26.34
C PHE A 452 15.55 -12.12 -25.30
N LEU A 453 15.38 -12.54 -24.05
CA LEU A 453 16.27 -12.18 -22.95
C LEU A 453 16.88 -13.44 -22.37
N ILE A 454 18.21 -13.45 -22.26
CA ILE A 454 18.97 -14.57 -21.71
C ILE A 454 19.63 -14.08 -20.44
N TYR A 455 19.50 -14.86 -19.37
CA TYR A 455 20.00 -14.51 -18.05
C TYR A 455 21.26 -15.30 -17.70
N ASP A 456 22.15 -14.70 -16.91
CA ASP A 456 23.26 -15.41 -16.30
C ASP A 456 22.82 -16.21 -15.06
N SER A 457 23.74 -16.95 -14.44
CA SER A 457 23.46 -17.74 -13.23
C SER A 457 23.01 -16.91 -12.03
N LYS A 458 23.27 -15.59 -12.04
CA LYS A 458 22.87 -14.62 -11.01
C LYS A 458 21.55 -13.93 -11.33
N GLY A 459 20.87 -14.30 -12.43
CA GLY A 459 19.58 -13.74 -12.82
C GLY A 459 19.67 -12.36 -13.49
N LYS A 460 20.84 -11.94 -13.99
CA LYS A 460 20.99 -10.69 -14.74
C LYS A 460 20.93 -10.95 -16.24
N ILE A 461 20.36 -10.03 -17.02
CA ILE A 461 20.28 -10.16 -18.49
C ILE A 461 21.70 -10.17 -19.07
N SER A 462 22.21 -11.32 -19.49
CA SER A 462 23.52 -11.45 -20.13
C SER A 462 23.46 -11.12 -21.62
N LYS A 463 22.31 -11.35 -22.27
CA LYS A 463 22.11 -11.11 -23.69
C LYS A 463 20.66 -10.72 -23.99
N MET A 464 20.50 -9.73 -24.85
CA MET A 464 19.21 -9.37 -25.46
C MET A 464 19.31 -9.59 -26.97
N VAL A 465 18.34 -10.31 -27.51
CA VAL A 465 18.19 -10.53 -28.93
C VAL A 465 16.93 -9.84 -29.38
N ASP A 466 17.08 -8.71 -30.07
CA ASP A 466 16.00 -7.92 -30.64
C ASP A 466 15.85 -8.27 -32.11
N GLN A 467 14.74 -8.91 -32.48
CA GLN A 467 14.42 -9.34 -33.84
C GLN A 467 13.23 -8.52 -34.35
N GLU A 468 13.51 -7.50 -35.17
CA GLU A 468 12.47 -6.65 -35.78
C GLU A 468 11.75 -7.34 -36.93
N SER A 469 12.41 -8.28 -37.60
CA SER A 469 11.84 -9.10 -38.67
C SER A 469 12.64 -10.40 -38.84
N ALA A 470 12.23 -11.29 -39.75
CA ALA A 470 12.97 -12.52 -40.04
C ALA A 470 14.43 -12.29 -40.49
N THR A 471 14.74 -11.10 -41.04
CA THR A 471 16.07 -10.79 -41.59
C THR A 471 16.83 -9.71 -40.80
N GLN A 472 16.15 -9.00 -39.88
CA GLN A 472 16.75 -7.92 -39.09
C GLN A 472 16.81 -8.29 -37.62
N LYS A 473 18.03 -8.46 -37.11
CA LYS A 473 18.32 -8.88 -35.74
C LYS A 473 19.46 -8.07 -35.15
N ARG A 474 19.26 -7.64 -33.90
CA ARG A 474 20.24 -6.99 -33.03
C ARG A 474 20.54 -7.91 -31.87
N VAL A 475 21.81 -7.98 -31.50
CA VAL A 475 22.27 -8.83 -30.40
C VAL A 475 23.14 -7.98 -29.48
N LEU A 476 22.62 -7.70 -28.29
CA LEU A 476 23.31 -6.97 -27.24
C LEU A 476 23.81 -7.97 -26.19
N ALA A 477 25.07 -7.86 -25.80
CA ALA A 477 25.63 -8.55 -24.65
C ALA A 477 25.91 -7.56 -23.52
N PHE A 478 25.66 -7.96 -22.28
CA PHE A 478 25.79 -7.11 -21.10
C PHE A 478 26.76 -7.71 -20.10
N LYS A 479 27.59 -6.85 -19.50
CA LYS A 479 28.38 -7.17 -18.30
C LYS A 479 28.04 -6.20 -17.19
N TYR A 480 28.10 -6.68 -15.96
CA TYR A 480 27.68 -5.93 -14.77
C TYR A 480 28.82 -5.83 -13.77
N ASN A 481 28.84 -4.74 -13.01
CA ASN A 481 29.68 -4.65 -11.81
C ASN A 481 29.08 -5.44 -10.62
N ALA A 482 29.82 -5.42 -9.51
CA ALA A 482 29.40 -6.04 -8.25
C ALA A 482 28.07 -5.47 -7.71
N LEU A 483 27.78 -4.19 -7.98
CA LEU A 483 26.53 -3.51 -7.60
C LEU A 483 25.34 -3.85 -8.51
N GLY A 484 25.55 -4.65 -9.56
CA GLY A 484 24.47 -5.03 -10.49
C GLY A 484 24.12 -3.99 -11.54
N LYS A 485 24.94 -2.95 -11.71
CA LYS A 485 24.77 -1.97 -12.80
C LYS A 485 25.54 -2.40 -14.07
N PRO A 486 24.98 -2.19 -15.27
CA PRO A 486 25.63 -2.58 -16.53
C PRO A 486 26.86 -1.71 -16.79
N VAL A 487 28.04 -2.31 -16.87
CA VAL A 487 29.32 -1.61 -17.12
C VAL A 487 29.82 -1.75 -18.55
N GLU A 488 29.35 -2.76 -19.28
CA GLU A 488 29.65 -2.93 -20.70
C GLU A 488 28.39 -3.40 -21.42
N ILE A 489 28.07 -2.74 -22.53
CA ILE A 489 27.03 -3.15 -23.48
C ILE A 489 27.70 -3.28 -24.84
N GLU A 490 27.67 -4.47 -25.42
CA GLU A 490 28.38 -4.78 -26.67
C GLU A 490 27.42 -5.29 -27.73
N MET A 491 27.66 -4.91 -28.98
CA MET A 491 27.05 -5.53 -30.16
C MET A 491 28.15 -5.93 -31.14
N GLU A 492 28.14 -7.20 -31.53
CA GLU A 492 29.08 -7.75 -32.49
C GLU A 492 29.09 -6.92 -33.78
N LYS A 493 30.28 -6.63 -34.32
CA LYS A 493 30.50 -5.85 -35.55
C LYS A 493 30.10 -4.37 -35.48
N ILE A 494 29.54 -3.89 -34.37
CA ILE A 494 29.21 -2.47 -34.15
C ILE A 494 30.16 -1.83 -33.14
N GLY A 495 30.41 -2.50 -32.01
CA GLY A 495 31.28 -2.01 -30.95
C GLY A 495 30.63 -2.10 -29.58
N LYS A 496 31.14 -1.32 -28.63
CA LYS A 496 30.73 -1.39 -27.22
C LYS A 496 30.61 -0.02 -26.55
N ILE A 497 29.74 0.05 -25.55
CA ILE A 497 29.59 1.16 -24.61
C ILE A 497 30.09 0.67 -23.25
N ASN A 498 31.03 1.40 -22.66
CA ASN A 498 31.46 1.23 -21.27
C ASN A 498 30.82 2.30 -20.40
N VAL A 499 30.33 1.91 -19.22
CA VAL A 499 29.72 2.82 -18.25
C VAL A 499 30.48 2.70 -16.93
N ALA A 500 30.98 3.83 -16.43
CA ALA A 500 31.57 3.94 -15.12
C ALA A 500 30.59 4.62 -14.17
N TYR A 501 30.50 4.10 -12.96
CA TYR A 501 29.66 4.64 -11.89
C TYR A 501 30.53 5.21 -10.77
N ASP A 502 30.00 6.18 -10.03
CA ASP A 502 30.60 6.61 -8.77
C ASP A 502 30.22 5.69 -7.60
N ASN A 503 30.67 6.02 -6.39
CA ASN A 503 30.43 5.23 -5.18
C ASN A 503 28.97 5.29 -4.70
N TYR A 504 28.16 6.20 -5.23
CA TYR A 504 26.72 6.29 -4.98
C TYR A 504 25.91 5.54 -6.05
N GLY A 505 26.59 5.03 -7.07
CA GLY A 505 26.00 4.31 -8.19
C GLY A 505 25.52 5.23 -9.31
N GLU A 506 25.78 6.53 -9.26
CA GLU A 506 25.40 7.45 -10.34
C GLU A 506 26.37 7.31 -11.53
N ILE A 507 25.88 7.60 -12.74
CA ILE A 507 26.71 7.51 -13.95
C ILE A 507 27.77 8.60 -13.90
N LYS A 508 29.03 8.19 -13.76
CA LYS A 508 30.20 9.06 -13.77
C LYS A 508 30.71 9.31 -15.18
N LYS A 509 30.69 8.29 -16.03
CA LYS A 509 31.25 8.36 -17.39
C LYS A 509 30.63 7.32 -18.31
N VAL A 510 30.43 7.69 -19.57
CA VAL A 510 30.05 6.78 -20.65
C VAL A 510 31.08 6.92 -21.78
N GLU A 511 31.65 5.81 -22.23
CA GLU A 511 32.65 5.78 -23.31
C GLU A 511 32.24 4.77 -24.38
N SER A 512 32.34 5.16 -25.65
CA SER A 512 32.06 4.27 -26.78
C SER A 512 32.86 4.71 -27.99
N SER A 513 33.75 3.84 -28.49
CA SER A 513 34.48 4.09 -29.75
C SER A 513 33.55 4.11 -30.97
N ALA A 514 32.43 3.40 -30.90
CA ALA A 514 31.37 3.39 -31.90
C ALA A 514 30.36 4.55 -31.72
N GLY A 515 30.49 5.32 -30.63
CA GLY A 515 29.74 6.53 -30.32
C GLY A 515 28.23 6.39 -30.52
N HIS A 516 27.67 7.33 -31.28
CA HIS A 516 26.24 7.46 -31.56
C HIS A 516 25.61 6.20 -32.18
N LYS A 517 26.35 5.47 -33.03
CA LYS A 517 25.84 4.27 -33.71
C LYS A 517 25.43 3.20 -32.70
N MET A 518 26.27 2.93 -31.71
CA MET A 518 25.98 1.94 -30.67
C MET A 518 24.84 2.41 -29.76
N ALA A 519 24.82 3.69 -29.36
CA ALA A 519 23.75 4.23 -28.53
C ALA A 519 22.37 4.12 -29.21
N LEU A 520 22.32 4.34 -30.53
CA LEU A 520 21.10 4.17 -31.32
C LEU A 520 20.63 2.71 -31.35
N GLN A 521 21.54 1.74 -31.55
CA GLN A 521 21.18 0.32 -31.54
C GLN A 521 20.63 -0.14 -30.19
N VAL A 522 21.25 0.31 -29.09
CA VAL A 522 20.77 0.04 -27.73
C VAL A 522 19.38 0.62 -27.54
N THR A 523 19.21 1.91 -27.86
CA THR A 523 17.92 2.60 -27.75
C THR A 523 16.83 1.87 -28.52
N GLN A 524 17.10 1.51 -29.78
CA GLN A 524 16.13 0.84 -30.64
C GLN A 524 15.71 -0.53 -30.09
N ALA A 525 16.65 -1.31 -29.57
CA ALA A 525 16.35 -2.62 -28.98
C ALA A 525 15.41 -2.51 -27.77
N PHE A 526 15.68 -1.55 -26.87
CA PHE A 526 14.82 -1.30 -25.72
C PHE A 526 13.46 -0.70 -26.12
N GLN A 527 13.42 0.19 -27.12
CA GLN A 527 12.16 0.72 -27.66
C GLN A 527 11.32 -0.39 -28.29
N ASN A 528 11.93 -1.36 -28.96
CA ASN A 528 11.19 -2.49 -29.49
C ASN A 528 10.59 -3.36 -28.38
N LEU A 529 11.38 -3.71 -27.35
CA LEU A 529 10.87 -4.41 -26.17
C LEU A 529 9.70 -3.64 -25.55
N LEU A 530 9.86 -2.33 -25.32
CA LEU A 530 8.80 -1.45 -24.82
C LEU A 530 7.56 -1.45 -25.72
N SER A 531 7.74 -1.47 -27.04
CA SER A 531 6.61 -1.52 -27.98
C SER A 531 5.84 -2.85 -27.94
N ILE A 532 6.45 -3.94 -27.45
CA ILE A 532 5.76 -5.22 -27.25
C ILE A 532 5.10 -5.24 -25.87
N VAL A 533 5.77 -4.73 -24.83
CA VAL A 533 5.28 -4.82 -23.45
C VAL A 533 4.25 -3.73 -23.08
N LYS A 534 4.30 -2.55 -23.72
CA LYS A 534 3.47 -1.38 -23.37
C LYS A 534 2.02 -1.48 -23.87
N PRO A 535 1.72 -1.93 -25.12
CA PRO A 535 0.35 -2.12 -25.60
C PRO A 535 -0.48 -3.09 -24.76
N ALA A 536 0.17 -3.94 -23.95
CA ALA A 536 -0.52 -4.82 -23.02
C ALA A 536 -1.45 -4.07 -22.06
N GLY A 537 -1.27 -2.75 -21.84
CA GLY A 537 -2.13 -1.95 -20.96
C GLY A 537 -2.07 -2.38 -19.50
N VAL A 538 -1.12 -3.26 -19.17
CA VAL A 538 -0.85 -3.81 -17.85
C VAL A 538 0.63 -3.64 -17.58
N ASN A 539 0.98 -3.14 -16.39
CA ASN A 539 2.36 -3.06 -15.96
C ASN A 539 2.92 -4.47 -15.85
N LEU A 540 3.75 -4.87 -16.81
CA LEU A 540 4.57 -6.06 -16.67
C LEU A 540 5.71 -5.69 -15.73
N ASN A 541 5.75 -6.29 -14.53
CA ASN A 541 6.92 -6.22 -13.66
C ASN A 541 8.07 -6.96 -14.38
N ILE A 542 8.80 -6.24 -15.23
CA ILE A 542 10.01 -6.68 -15.94
C ILE A 542 11.20 -6.58 -15.00
#